data_AF-A0A3D5KK58-F1
#
_entry.id   AF-A0A3D5KK58-F1
#
_cell.length_a   1.000
_cell.length_b   1.000
_cell.length_c   1.000
_cell.angle_alpha   90.00
_cell.angle_beta   90.00
_cell.angle_gamma   90.00
#
_symmetry.space_group_name_H-M   'P 1'
#
loop_
_entity.id
_entity.type
_entity.pdbx_description
1 polymer ?
#
loop_
_entity_poly.entity_id
_entity_poly.type
_entity_poly.pdbx_seq_one_letter_code
_entity_poly.pdbx_strand_id
1 'polypeptide(L)'
;RLFQLLEFPVLFLGATPQNNPALYTLMNYADMALGTWYPKGGMHKVVEAMELLAKEKNVKFQYDQPIDRINLVGNNIRTVSAARKDFASDFVVASADYNYVEQKLLPPTHRKYNERYRSKRTMAPSALIFFLGINKRIKGLLHHTLFFDMDFSIHAREIYEQPQWPSSPQFYISCPSKTDSSVAPEGCENLMILVPVASGLTDTEEIRERYFQMIIERLELILNESIQPHIVFKRSYAHNDFIQDYNSFGGNAYGLANTLLQTANLKPSMVNSKVNNLVYTGQLTVPGPGVPPSIISGQVAAQLVSKKLNAK
;
A
#
# COMPACT_ATOMS: atom_id res chain seq x y z
N ARG A 1 27.12 0.84 -5.17
CA ARG A 1 26.25 1.34 -6.26
C ARG A 1 25.45 0.24 -6.95
N LEU A 2 26.04 -0.74 -7.65
CA LEU A 2 25.26 -1.83 -8.28
C LEU A 2 24.48 -2.69 -7.27
N PHE A 3 25.12 -3.09 -6.15
CA PHE A 3 24.42 -3.78 -5.07
C PHE A 3 23.24 -2.96 -4.54
N GLN A 4 23.45 -1.68 -4.20
CA GLN A 4 22.38 -0.78 -3.75
C GLN A 4 21.22 -0.68 -4.74
N LEU A 5 21.49 -0.67 -6.05
CA LEU A 5 20.44 -0.64 -7.08
C LEU A 5 19.61 -1.93 -7.10
N LEU A 6 20.26 -3.09 -6.95
CA LEU A 6 19.59 -4.40 -6.91
C LEU A 6 18.89 -4.68 -5.56
N GLU A 7 19.36 -4.04 -4.49
CA GLU A 7 18.83 -4.16 -3.13
C GLU A 7 17.67 -3.20 -2.87
N PHE A 8 17.57 -2.09 -3.59
CA PHE A 8 16.55 -1.08 -3.32
C PHE A 8 15.10 -1.58 -3.44
N PRO A 9 14.72 -2.37 -4.47
CA PRO A 9 13.35 -2.90 -4.56
C PRO A 9 12.95 -3.72 -3.32
N VAL A 10 13.92 -4.27 -2.61
CA VAL A 10 13.72 -5.05 -1.40
C VAL A 10 13.23 -4.19 -0.22
N LEU A 11 13.48 -2.88 -0.19
CA LEU A 11 12.90 -1.99 0.83
C LEU A 11 11.37 -2.00 0.80
N PHE A 12 10.76 -2.12 -0.36
CA PHE A 12 9.30 -2.15 -0.46
C PHE A 12 8.70 -3.49 0.00
N LEU A 13 9.54 -4.52 0.21
CA LEU A 13 9.11 -5.83 0.71
C LEU A 13 9.09 -5.91 2.24
N GLY A 14 9.54 -4.86 2.91
CA GLY A 14 9.43 -4.72 4.35
C GLY A 14 10.45 -5.52 5.15
N ALA A 15 11.64 -5.77 4.60
CA ALA A 15 12.79 -6.25 5.34
C ALA A 15 14.10 -5.75 4.72
N THR A 16 15.22 -5.87 5.44
CA THR A 16 16.55 -5.54 4.91
C THR A 16 16.96 -6.54 3.82
N PRO A 17 17.82 -6.16 2.86
CA PRO A 17 18.28 -7.07 1.81
C PRO A 17 18.85 -8.40 2.33
N GLN A 18 19.57 -8.36 3.44
CA GLN A 18 20.20 -9.52 4.07
C GLN A 18 19.18 -10.50 4.67
N ASN A 19 17.99 -10.01 5.04
CA ASN A 19 16.94 -10.78 5.70
C ASN A 19 15.80 -11.19 4.77
N ASN A 20 15.86 -10.82 3.48
CA ASN A 20 14.85 -11.21 2.51
C ASN A 20 15.22 -12.52 1.79
N PRO A 21 14.23 -13.38 1.50
CA PRO A 21 14.44 -14.55 0.67
C PRO A 21 14.98 -14.17 -0.72
N ALA A 22 15.96 -14.94 -1.24
CA ALA A 22 16.51 -14.75 -2.58
C ALA A 22 15.44 -14.85 -3.69
N LEU A 23 14.29 -15.47 -3.41
CA LEU A 23 13.10 -15.50 -4.27
C LEU A 23 12.71 -14.10 -4.78
N TYR A 24 12.89 -13.05 -3.99
CA TYR A 24 12.49 -11.69 -4.35
C TYR A 24 13.42 -11.02 -5.37
N THR A 25 14.55 -11.62 -5.71
CA THR A 25 15.36 -11.19 -6.88
C THR A 25 14.58 -11.30 -8.19
N LEU A 26 13.49 -12.08 -8.24
CA LEU A 26 12.56 -12.12 -9.36
C LEU A 26 11.94 -10.74 -9.68
N MET A 27 11.86 -9.82 -8.70
CA MET A 27 11.40 -8.45 -8.96
C MET A 27 12.37 -7.69 -9.87
N ASN A 28 13.67 -7.84 -9.65
CA ASN A 28 14.69 -7.25 -10.52
C ASN A 28 14.57 -7.78 -11.95
N TYR A 29 14.25 -9.08 -12.12
CA TYR A 29 13.99 -9.64 -13.44
C TYR A 29 12.72 -9.04 -14.07
N ALA A 30 11.63 -8.90 -13.31
CA ALA A 30 10.41 -8.28 -13.82
C ALA A 30 10.68 -6.84 -14.30
N ASP A 31 11.37 -6.03 -13.50
CA ASP A 31 11.66 -4.63 -13.85
C ASP A 31 12.63 -4.50 -15.02
N MET A 32 13.71 -5.30 -15.05
CA MET A 32 14.77 -5.16 -16.05
C MET A 32 14.52 -5.93 -17.35
N ALA A 33 13.85 -7.09 -17.29
CA ALA A 33 13.65 -7.97 -18.45
C ALA A 33 12.24 -7.92 -19.01
N LEU A 34 11.20 -7.81 -18.16
CA LEU A 34 9.80 -7.71 -18.63
C LEU A 34 9.38 -6.24 -18.89
N GLY A 35 10.13 -5.31 -18.32
CA GLY A 35 10.00 -3.87 -18.56
C GLY A 35 9.02 -3.17 -17.62
N THR A 36 9.15 -1.85 -17.56
CA THR A 36 8.30 -0.97 -16.76
C THR A 36 7.26 -0.28 -17.64
N TRP A 37 5.99 -0.40 -17.27
CA TRP A 37 4.86 0.11 -18.05
C TRP A 37 4.10 1.18 -17.27
N TYR A 38 3.59 2.18 -17.99
CA TYR A 38 2.79 3.27 -17.43
C TYR A 38 1.44 3.37 -18.17
N PRO A 39 0.30 3.26 -17.46
CA PRO A 39 -1.00 3.53 -18.06
C PRO A 39 -1.15 5.03 -18.30
N LYS A 40 -1.43 5.43 -19.56
CA LYS A 40 -1.70 6.82 -19.92
C LYS A 40 -2.87 7.36 -19.08
N GLY A 41 -2.71 8.53 -18.48
CA GLY A 41 -3.61 9.11 -17.48
C GLY A 41 -3.30 8.68 -16.04
N GLY A 42 -2.28 7.86 -15.81
CA GLY A 42 -1.82 7.43 -14.49
C GLY A 42 -2.46 6.14 -13.98
N MET A 43 -1.92 5.64 -12.87
CA MET A 43 -2.30 4.34 -12.28
C MET A 43 -3.79 4.24 -11.91
N HIS A 44 -4.46 5.38 -11.68
CA HIS A 44 -5.90 5.40 -11.43
C HIS A 44 -6.73 4.87 -12.60
N LYS A 45 -6.23 4.95 -13.84
CA LYS A 45 -6.90 4.40 -15.02
C LYS A 45 -7.07 2.89 -14.97
N VAL A 46 -6.20 2.17 -14.26
CA VAL A 46 -6.37 0.72 -14.02
C VAL A 46 -7.61 0.46 -13.16
N VAL A 47 -7.83 1.30 -12.14
CA VAL A 47 -9.00 1.20 -11.26
C VAL A 47 -10.29 1.55 -12.02
N GLU A 48 -10.29 2.66 -12.76
CA GLU A 48 -11.43 3.04 -13.61
C GLU A 48 -11.81 1.93 -14.60
N ALA A 49 -10.83 1.31 -15.25
CA ALA A 49 -11.07 0.22 -16.19
C ALA A 49 -11.68 -1.03 -15.51
N MET A 50 -11.21 -1.38 -14.31
CA MET A 50 -11.80 -2.48 -13.53
C MET A 50 -13.23 -2.16 -13.08
N GLU A 51 -13.50 -0.93 -12.64
CA GLU A 51 -14.83 -0.49 -12.25
C GLU A 51 -15.80 -0.52 -13.44
N LEU A 52 -15.36 -0.03 -14.60
CA LEU A 52 -16.14 -0.06 -15.83
C LEU A 52 -16.52 -1.49 -16.21
N LEU A 53 -15.55 -2.40 -16.24
CA LEU A 53 -15.79 -3.81 -16.54
C LEU A 53 -16.75 -4.45 -15.52
N ALA A 54 -16.62 -4.13 -14.24
CA ALA A 54 -17.53 -4.62 -13.21
C ALA A 54 -18.97 -4.11 -13.44
N LYS A 55 -19.14 -2.83 -13.79
CA LYS A 55 -20.44 -2.25 -14.13
C LYS A 55 -21.07 -2.91 -15.36
N GLU A 56 -20.28 -3.21 -16.39
CA GLU A 56 -20.74 -3.97 -17.57
C GLU A 56 -21.22 -5.40 -17.19
N LYS A 57 -20.71 -5.95 -16.09
CA LYS A 57 -21.16 -7.21 -15.49
C LYS A 57 -22.26 -7.03 -14.44
N ASN A 58 -22.92 -5.87 -14.40
CA ASN A 58 -24.00 -5.52 -13.49
C ASN A 58 -23.62 -5.47 -12.00
N VAL A 59 -22.33 -5.30 -11.68
CA VAL A 59 -21.88 -5.06 -10.30
C VAL A 59 -22.39 -3.69 -9.85
N LYS A 60 -23.00 -3.65 -8.65
CA LYS A 60 -23.48 -2.42 -8.02
C LYS A 60 -22.42 -1.89 -7.07
N PHE A 61 -22.07 -0.62 -7.22
CA PHE A 61 -21.18 0.10 -6.30
C PHE A 61 -22.01 0.98 -5.37
N GLN A 62 -21.66 0.98 -4.08
CA GLN A 62 -22.22 1.86 -3.06
C GLN A 62 -21.06 2.61 -2.43
N TYR A 63 -20.90 3.88 -2.80
CA TYR A 63 -19.89 4.77 -2.23
C TYR A 63 -20.43 5.48 -0.98
N ASP A 64 -19.54 6.10 -0.21
CA ASP A 64 -19.87 6.84 1.02
C ASP A 64 -20.67 6.01 2.05
N GLN A 65 -20.46 4.69 2.04
CA GLN A 65 -21.14 3.73 2.91
C GLN A 65 -20.11 2.83 3.60
N PRO A 66 -19.38 3.34 4.60
CA PRO A 66 -18.51 2.50 5.42
C PRO A 66 -19.34 1.39 6.08
N ILE A 67 -18.79 0.17 6.07
CA ILE A 67 -19.41 -0.97 6.74
C ILE A 67 -19.24 -0.82 8.25
N ASP A 68 -20.34 -0.85 8.99
CA ASP A 68 -20.36 -0.69 10.44
C ASP A 68 -20.17 -2.04 11.15
N ARG A 69 -20.82 -3.09 10.63
CA ARG A 69 -20.89 -4.39 11.31
C ARG A 69 -21.22 -5.54 10.36
N ILE A 70 -20.72 -6.73 10.67
CA ILE A 70 -21.12 -7.99 10.04
C ILE A 70 -22.01 -8.75 11.02
N ASN A 71 -23.25 -9.06 10.61
CA ASN A 71 -24.24 -9.74 11.45
C ASN A 71 -24.31 -11.23 11.11
N LEU A 72 -24.19 -12.07 12.13
CA LEU A 72 -24.15 -13.53 11.97
C LEU A 72 -25.33 -14.21 12.69
N VAL A 73 -25.76 -15.33 12.13
CA VAL A 73 -26.63 -16.32 12.81
C VAL A 73 -25.86 -17.64 12.85
N GLY A 74 -25.51 -18.08 14.06
CA GLY A 74 -24.52 -19.15 14.25
C GLY A 74 -23.17 -18.74 13.67
N ASN A 75 -22.63 -19.53 12.73
CA ASN A 75 -21.35 -19.28 12.07
C ASN A 75 -21.49 -18.76 10.63
N ASN A 76 -22.69 -18.32 10.23
CA ASN A 76 -22.95 -17.77 8.90
C ASN A 76 -23.36 -16.30 9.00
N ILE A 77 -22.73 -15.46 8.18
CA ILE A 77 -23.14 -14.08 7.94
C ILE A 77 -24.54 -14.11 7.29
N ARG A 78 -25.43 -13.26 7.79
CA ARG A 78 -26.76 -13.03 7.21
C ARG A 78 -26.85 -11.67 6.55
N THR A 79 -26.33 -10.65 7.22
CA THR A 79 -26.34 -9.29 6.69
C THR A 79 -25.04 -8.57 7.01
N VAL A 80 -24.77 -7.53 6.24
CA VAL A 80 -23.77 -6.51 6.52
C VAL A 80 -24.49 -5.20 6.78
N SER A 81 -24.17 -4.53 7.88
CA SER A 81 -24.76 -3.24 8.25
C SER A 81 -23.90 -2.10 7.69
N ALA A 82 -24.52 -1.15 7.00
CA ALA A 82 -23.90 0.11 6.58
C ALA A 82 -24.96 1.21 6.53
N ALA A 83 -24.61 2.44 6.93
CA ALA A 83 -25.52 3.59 6.91
C ALA A 83 -26.89 3.32 7.58
N ARG A 84 -26.87 2.59 8.71
CA ARG A 84 -28.06 2.15 9.46
C ARG A 84 -29.04 1.26 8.67
N LYS A 85 -28.58 0.63 7.58
CA LYS A 85 -29.31 -0.37 6.80
C LYS A 85 -28.60 -1.70 6.82
N ASP A 86 -29.36 -2.78 6.72
CA ASP A 86 -28.84 -4.14 6.64
C ASP A 86 -28.97 -4.67 5.22
N PHE A 87 -27.86 -5.16 4.68
CA PHE A 87 -27.76 -5.74 3.35
C PHE A 87 -27.61 -7.25 3.47
N ALA A 88 -28.61 -8.02 3.01
CA ALA A 88 -28.54 -9.47 3.00
C ALA A 88 -27.48 -9.98 2.01
N SER A 89 -26.73 -11.00 2.42
CA SER A 89 -25.66 -11.57 1.60
C SER A 89 -25.45 -13.06 1.89
N ASP A 90 -25.40 -13.88 0.84
CA ASP A 90 -25.05 -15.30 0.96
C ASP A 90 -23.58 -15.52 1.29
N PHE A 91 -22.74 -14.58 0.84
CA PHE A 91 -21.29 -14.61 1.01
C PHE A 91 -20.72 -13.20 1.12
N VAL A 92 -19.68 -13.03 1.94
CA VAL A 92 -18.95 -11.77 2.07
C VAL A 92 -17.48 -11.98 1.68
N VAL A 93 -16.99 -11.14 0.78
CA VAL A 93 -15.57 -11.02 0.46
C VAL A 93 -15.08 -9.70 1.05
N ALA A 94 -14.18 -9.79 2.03
CA ALA A 94 -13.63 -8.63 2.73
C ALA A 94 -12.27 -8.26 2.14
N SER A 95 -12.21 -7.10 1.46
CA SER A 95 -10.98 -6.51 0.92
C SER A 95 -10.39 -5.39 1.79
N ALA A 96 -11.04 -5.08 2.91
CA ALA A 96 -10.53 -4.12 3.90
C ALA A 96 -9.36 -4.69 4.71
N ASP A 97 -8.69 -3.85 5.50
CA ASP A 97 -7.65 -4.28 6.43
C ASP A 97 -8.15 -5.46 7.29
N TYR A 98 -7.38 -6.55 7.30
CA TYR A 98 -7.76 -7.81 7.93
C TYR A 98 -8.04 -7.59 9.42
N ASN A 99 -7.20 -6.80 10.09
CA ASN A 99 -7.35 -6.48 11.49
C ASN A 99 -8.59 -5.62 11.74
N TYR A 100 -8.89 -4.66 10.86
CA TYR A 100 -10.12 -3.87 10.96
C TYR A 100 -11.36 -4.77 10.89
N VAL A 101 -11.44 -5.67 9.90
CA VAL A 101 -12.57 -6.59 9.75
C VAL A 101 -12.75 -7.47 10.99
N GLU A 102 -11.67 -8.07 11.48
CA GLU A 102 -11.71 -8.93 12.67
C GLU A 102 -12.09 -8.16 13.94
N GLN A 103 -11.46 -7.01 14.20
CA GLN A 103 -11.59 -6.35 15.50
C GLN A 103 -12.76 -5.37 15.59
N LYS A 104 -13.18 -4.80 14.46
CA LYS A 104 -14.26 -3.80 14.41
C LYS A 104 -15.56 -4.35 13.85
N LEU A 105 -15.50 -5.16 12.79
CA LEU A 105 -16.71 -5.61 12.09
C LEU A 105 -17.25 -6.95 12.60
N LEU A 106 -16.38 -7.84 13.10
CA LEU A 106 -16.78 -9.14 13.65
C LEU A 106 -17.00 -9.11 15.18
N PRO A 107 -17.99 -9.87 15.68
CA PRO A 107 -18.15 -10.07 17.11
C PRO A 107 -16.95 -10.82 17.69
N PRO A 108 -16.56 -10.56 18.95
CA PRO A 108 -15.39 -11.18 19.59
C PRO A 108 -15.33 -12.71 19.48
N THR A 109 -16.48 -13.39 19.55
CA THR A 109 -16.60 -14.85 19.47
C THR A 109 -16.14 -15.43 18.13
N HIS A 110 -16.29 -14.68 17.04
CA HIS A 110 -16.02 -15.13 15.66
C HIS A 110 -14.69 -14.65 15.11
N ARG A 111 -13.89 -13.96 15.93
CA ARG A 111 -12.53 -13.54 15.56
C ARG A 111 -11.59 -14.73 15.51
N LYS A 112 -10.83 -14.87 14.43
CA LYS A 112 -9.85 -15.95 14.24
C LYS A 112 -8.51 -15.61 14.89
N TYR A 113 -8.04 -14.39 14.71
CA TYR A 113 -6.71 -13.98 15.17
C TYR A 113 -6.82 -13.01 16.35
N ASN A 114 -6.14 -13.35 17.45
CA ASN A 114 -6.07 -12.54 18.65
C ASN A 114 -4.85 -11.61 18.63
N GLU A 115 -4.73 -10.78 19.66
CA GLU A 115 -3.60 -9.87 19.84
C GLU A 115 -2.24 -10.58 19.88
N ARG A 116 -2.15 -11.74 20.53
CA ARG A 116 -0.91 -12.54 20.57
C ARG A 116 -0.45 -13.00 19.18
N TYR A 117 -1.38 -13.34 18.30
CA TYR A 117 -1.04 -13.65 16.91
C TYR A 117 -0.50 -12.41 16.19
N ARG A 118 -1.18 -11.27 16.36
CA ARG A 118 -0.81 -10.01 15.70
C ARG A 118 0.53 -9.46 16.17
N SER A 119 0.81 -9.48 17.48
CA SER A 119 2.07 -8.95 18.05
C SER A 119 3.31 -9.71 17.61
N LYS A 120 3.15 -10.95 17.14
CA LYS A 120 4.24 -11.75 16.55
C LYS A 120 4.46 -11.47 15.07
N ARG A 121 3.61 -10.67 14.42
CA ARG A 121 3.71 -10.38 13.00
C ARG A 121 4.50 -9.11 12.76
N THR A 122 5.45 -9.18 11.84
CA THR A 122 6.22 -8.02 11.39
C THR A 122 5.42 -7.31 10.31
N MET A 123 5.09 -6.05 10.55
CA MET A 123 4.51 -5.17 9.54
C MET A 123 5.60 -4.66 8.61
N ALA A 124 5.26 -4.45 7.34
CA ALA A 124 6.13 -3.70 6.45
C ALA A 124 6.19 -2.21 6.91
N PRO A 125 7.18 -1.44 6.46
CA PRO A 125 7.24 -0.01 6.67
C PRO A 125 5.95 0.68 6.22
N SER A 126 5.74 1.88 6.71
CA SER A 126 4.81 2.83 6.11
C SER A 126 5.54 3.76 5.14
N ALA A 127 4.85 4.80 4.68
CA ALA A 127 5.38 5.81 3.80
C ALA A 127 4.99 7.21 4.27
N LEU A 128 5.91 8.15 4.13
CA LEU A 128 5.63 9.58 4.08
C LEU A 128 5.68 10.00 2.62
N ILE A 129 4.59 10.56 2.11
CA ILE A 129 4.42 10.93 0.71
C ILE A 129 4.13 12.44 0.61
N PHE A 130 4.73 13.09 -0.38
CA PHE A 130 4.37 14.46 -0.77
C PHE A 130 3.93 14.50 -2.23
N PHE A 131 2.74 15.02 -2.46
CA PHE A 131 2.21 15.34 -3.78
C PHE A 131 2.45 16.82 -4.06
N LEU A 132 3.25 17.12 -5.09
CA LEU A 132 3.61 18.49 -5.44
C LEU A 132 3.15 18.83 -6.85
N GLY A 133 2.58 20.02 -7.01
CA GLY A 133 2.43 20.67 -8.31
C GLY A 133 3.53 21.71 -8.46
N ILE A 134 4.32 21.62 -9.54
CA ILE A 134 5.45 22.49 -9.82
C ILE A 134 5.16 23.29 -11.08
N ASN A 135 5.20 24.62 -11.02
CA ASN A 135 4.91 25.49 -12.17
C ASN A 135 6.08 25.68 -13.15
N LYS A 136 6.95 24.67 -13.25
CA LYS A 136 8.08 24.61 -14.17
C LYS A 136 8.46 23.16 -14.47
N ARG A 137 9.26 22.98 -15.52
CA ARG A 137 9.98 21.73 -15.79
C ARG A 137 11.27 21.69 -14.97
N ILE A 138 11.59 20.53 -14.40
CA ILE A 138 12.80 20.29 -13.60
C ILE A 138 13.77 19.44 -14.42
N LYS A 139 15.02 19.88 -14.52
CA LYS A 139 16.04 19.12 -15.26
C LYS A 139 16.58 17.97 -14.39
N GLY A 140 17.02 16.89 -15.03
CA GLY A 140 17.64 15.75 -14.32
C GLY A 140 16.68 14.74 -13.68
N LEU A 141 15.37 15.03 -13.62
CA LEU A 141 14.36 14.05 -13.24
C LEU A 141 13.90 13.19 -14.43
N LEU A 142 13.77 11.89 -14.19
CA LEU A 142 13.05 10.96 -15.05
C LEU A 142 11.64 10.70 -14.49
N HIS A 143 10.84 9.86 -15.17
CA HIS A 143 9.56 9.42 -14.61
C HIS A 143 9.75 8.82 -13.23
N HIS A 144 10.76 7.97 -13.05
CA HIS A 144 11.11 7.36 -11.78
C HIS A 144 12.56 7.71 -11.48
N THR A 145 12.82 8.30 -10.32
CA THR A 145 14.18 8.67 -9.89
C THR A 145 14.39 8.29 -8.45
N LEU A 146 15.50 7.60 -8.20
CA LEU A 146 15.92 7.14 -6.88
C LEU A 146 17.17 7.87 -6.45
N PHE A 147 17.14 8.41 -5.23
CA PHE A 147 18.22 9.20 -4.68
C PHE A 147 18.94 8.38 -3.61
N PHE A 148 20.21 8.04 -3.88
CA PHE A 148 21.11 7.32 -2.98
C PHE A 148 22.25 8.23 -2.51
N ASP A 149 21.91 9.44 -2.06
CA ASP A 149 22.85 10.46 -1.61
C ASP A 149 23.29 10.27 -0.14
N MET A 150 22.52 9.51 0.64
CA MET A 150 22.82 9.20 2.05
C MET A 150 23.12 7.71 2.26
N ASP A 151 23.61 7.34 3.46
CA ASP A 151 23.84 5.93 3.80
C ASP A 151 22.51 5.17 3.97
N PHE A 152 22.30 4.22 3.07
CA PHE A 152 21.14 3.35 3.05
C PHE A 152 21.01 2.48 4.31
N SER A 153 22.13 2.07 4.91
CA SER A 153 22.18 1.17 6.05
C SER A 153 21.60 1.83 7.30
N ILE A 154 21.85 3.13 7.48
CA ILE A 154 21.29 3.93 8.58
C ILE A 154 19.77 3.97 8.44
N HIS A 155 19.26 4.34 7.27
CA HIS A 155 17.83 4.39 7.01
C HIS A 155 17.16 3.03 7.27
N ALA A 156 17.71 1.94 6.72
CA ALA A 156 17.17 0.61 6.88
C ALA A 156 17.08 0.21 8.37
N ARG A 157 18.14 0.46 9.16
CA ARG A 157 18.14 0.19 10.60
C ARG A 157 17.04 0.96 11.33
N GLU A 158 16.86 2.24 11.02
CA GLU A 158 15.88 3.12 11.67
C GLU A 158 14.42 2.79 11.32
N ILE A 159 14.16 2.13 10.19
CA ILE A 159 12.79 1.71 9.83
C ILE A 159 12.46 0.27 10.23
N TYR A 160 13.47 -0.61 10.37
CA TYR A 160 13.28 -2.04 10.62
C TYR A 160 13.67 -2.51 12.02
N GLU A 161 14.83 -2.07 12.51
CA GLU A 161 15.42 -2.60 13.75
C GLU A 161 15.20 -1.67 14.94
N GLN A 162 15.23 -0.36 14.70
CA GLN A 162 15.03 0.68 15.68
C GLN A 162 13.96 1.66 15.19
N PRO A 163 12.68 1.27 15.18
CA PRO A 163 11.59 2.04 14.58
C PRO A 163 11.56 3.50 15.03
N GLN A 164 11.99 4.40 14.15
CA GLN A 164 11.97 5.84 14.34
C GLN A 164 11.86 6.59 13.01
N TRP A 165 11.61 7.89 13.10
CA TRP A 165 11.68 8.80 11.97
C TRP A 165 13.13 8.87 11.45
N PRO A 166 13.41 8.54 10.17
CA PRO A 166 14.79 8.41 9.68
C PRO A 166 15.60 9.69 9.79
N SER A 167 16.79 9.63 10.37
CA SER A 167 17.67 10.81 10.51
C SER A 167 18.24 11.29 9.17
N SER A 168 18.40 10.37 8.22
CA SER A 168 18.89 10.63 6.86
C SER A 168 18.03 9.87 5.84
N PRO A 169 16.85 10.40 5.45
CA PRO A 169 15.87 9.66 4.68
C PRO A 169 16.35 9.39 3.25
N GLN A 170 16.28 8.13 2.79
CA GLN A 170 16.29 7.79 1.38
C GLN A 170 14.93 8.14 0.81
N PHE A 171 14.89 8.67 -0.41
CA PHE A 171 13.64 9.07 -1.03
C PHE A 171 13.60 8.74 -2.51
N TYR A 172 12.38 8.54 -2.98
CA TYR A 172 12.03 8.27 -4.37
C TYR A 172 11.16 9.41 -4.88
N ILE A 173 11.34 9.76 -6.16
CA ILE A 173 10.46 10.69 -6.86
C ILE A 173 9.86 10.01 -8.07
N SER A 174 8.54 10.08 -8.17
CA SER A 174 7.80 9.87 -9.41
C SER A 174 7.44 11.22 -10.04
N CYS A 175 7.81 11.44 -11.30
CA CYS A 175 7.43 12.61 -12.11
C CYS A 175 6.73 12.16 -13.41
N PRO A 176 5.45 11.72 -13.36
CA PRO A 176 4.79 11.14 -14.53
C PRO A 176 4.65 12.09 -15.73
N SER A 177 4.62 13.40 -15.49
CA SER A 177 4.65 14.43 -16.55
C SER A 177 5.88 14.40 -17.48
N LYS A 178 6.90 13.59 -17.16
CA LYS A 178 8.01 13.26 -18.08
C LYS A 178 7.61 12.30 -19.20
N THR A 179 6.60 11.47 -18.97
CA THR A 179 6.11 10.47 -19.92
C THR A 179 4.73 10.82 -20.46
N ASP A 180 3.90 11.48 -19.66
CA ASP A 180 2.52 11.81 -20.03
C ASP A 180 2.22 13.29 -19.77
N SER A 181 2.14 14.07 -20.84
CA SER A 181 1.84 15.51 -20.76
C SER A 181 0.42 15.83 -20.29
N SER A 182 -0.48 14.84 -20.21
CA SER A 182 -1.87 15.07 -19.76
C SER A 182 -2.04 15.15 -18.24
N VAL A 183 -1.02 14.77 -17.47
CA VAL A 183 -1.11 14.68 -16.00
C VAL A 183 -0.60 15.93 -15.26
N ALA A 184 -0.15 16.95 -15.99
CA ALA A 184 0.22 18.25 -15.46
C ALA A 184 -0.10 19.33 -16.52
N PRO A 185 -0.36 20.60 -16.13
CA PRO A 185 -0.48 21.69 -17.08
C PRO A 185 0.77 21.85 -17.95
N GLU A 186 0.63 22.51 -19.11
CA GLU A 186 1.77 22.77 -20.00
C GLU A 186 2.89 23.51 -19.25
N GLY A 187 4.13 23.07 -19.48
CA GLY A 187 5.32 23.63 -18.81
C GLY A 187 5.46 23.26 -17.32
N CYS A 188 4.50 22.53 -16.73
CA CYS A 188 4.50 22.15 -15.32
C CYS A 188 4.91 20.69 -15.09
N GLU A 189 5.11 20.33 -13.83
CA GLU A 189 5.35 18.96 -13.38
C GLU A 189 4.48 18.58 -12.19
N ASN A 190 4.12 17.30 -12.12
CA ASN A 190 3.48 16.69 -10.96
C ASN A 190 4.47 15.71 -10.30
N LEU A 191 4.90 16.01 -9.08
CA LEU A 191 5.83 15.15 -8.34
C LEU A 191 5.09 14.37 -7.25
N MET A 192 5.46 13.11 -7.10
CA MET A 192 5.19 12.33 -5.90
C MET A 192 6.53 11.94 -5.29
N ILE A 193 6.84 12.54 -4.13
CA ILE A 193 8.00 12.19 -3.31
C ILE A 193 7.55 11.12 -2.32
N LEU A 194 8.34 10.07 -2.14
CA LEU A 194 8.08 8.99 -1.19
C LEU A 194 9.30 8.72 -0.33
N VAL A 195 9.07 8.64 0.98
CA VAL A 195 10.06 8.24 1.98
C VAL A 195 9.52 7.03 2.73
N PRO A 196 10.21 5.87 2.69
CA PRO A 196 9.90 4.76 3.58
C PRO A 196 10.12 5.17 5.04
N VAL A 197 9.18 4.83 5.92
CA VAL A 197 9.24 5.18 7.35
C VAL A 197 8.74 4.02 8.19
N ALA A 198 9.18 3.89 9.45
CA ALA A 198 8.71 2.80 10.30
C ALA A 198 7.18 2.88 10.51
N SER A 199 6.48 1.75 10.60
CA SER A 199 5.03 1.73 10.90
C SER A 199 4.74 2.09 12.35
N GLY A 200 3.54 2.60 12.66
CA GLY A 200 3.10 2.88 14.03
C GLY A 200 3.73 4.12 14.68
N LEU A 201 4.41 4.96 13.91
CA LEU A 201 4.91 6.25 14.37
C LEU A 201 3.77 7.28 14.40
N THR A 202 3.84 8.21 15.34
CA THR A 202 3.01 9.42 15.31
C THR A 202 3.54 10.37 14.25
N ASP A 203 2.67 10.81 13.35
CA ASP A 203 2.95 11.79 12.31
C ASP A 203 2.13 13.07 12.52
N THR A 204 2.81 14.14 12.94
CA THR A 204 2.23 15.47 13.03
C THR A 204 2.61 16.30 11.81
N GLU A 205 1.87 17.38 11.54
CA GLU A 205 2.19 18.29 10.44
C GLU A 205 3.59 18.90 10.59
N GLU A 206 4.05 19.18 11.81
CA GLU A 206 5.40 19.70 12.06
C GLU A 206 6.49 18.68 11.67
N ILE A 207 6.26 17.39 11.96
CA ILE A 207 7.18 16.31 11.55
C ILE A 207 7.20 16.22 10.02
N ARG A 208 6.02 16.18 9.39
CA ARG A 208 5.89 16.11 7.93
C ARG A 208 6.59 17.29 7.26
N GLU A 209 6.39 18.51 7.76
CA GLU A 209 7.02 19.70 7.20
C GLU A 209 8.54 19.71 7.36
N ARG A 210 9.05 19.26 8.51
CA ARG A 210 10.50 19.09 8.72
C ARG A 210 11.12 18.15 7.69
N TYR A 211 10.44 17.02 7.41
CA TYR A 211 10.91 16.07 6.39
C TYR A 211 10.80 16.64 4.98
N PHE A 212 9.72 17.35 4.67
CA PHE A 212 9.56 18.04 3.39
C PHE A 212 10.74 19.00 3.14
N GLN A 213 11.06 19.85 4.12
CA GLN A 213 12.14 20.83 3.99
C GLN A 213 13.50 20.15 3.80
N MET A 214 13.77 19.09 4.58
CA MET A 214 15.00 18.31 4.45
C MET A 214 15.15 17.68 3.06
N ILE A 215 14.07 17.17 2.47
CA ILE A 215 14.11 16.51 1.17
C ILE A 215 14.21 17.53 0.04
N ILE A 216 13.46 18.64 0.10
CA ILE A 216 13.47 19.64 -0.96
C ILE A 216 14.84 20.33 -1.06
N GLU A 217 15.47 20.66 0.07
CA GLU A 217 16.83 21.20 0.11
C GLU A 217 17.84 20.23 -0.54
N ARG A 218 17.76 18.95 -0.19
CA ARG A 218 18.62 17.92 -0.80
C ARG A 218 18.36 17.77 -2.29
N LEU A 219 17.11 17.81 -2.73
CA LEU A 219 16.74 17.71 -4.13
C LEU A 219 17.30 18.89 -4.94
N GLU A 220 17.15 20.12 -4.45
CA GLU A 220 17.68 21.32 -5.10
C GLU A 220 19.21 21.28 -5.20
N LEU A 221 19.89 20.84 -4.14
CA LEU A 221 21.35 20.67 -4.12
C LEU A 221 21.82 19.62 -5.14
N ILE A 222 21.16 18.45 -5.19
CA ILE A 222 21.52 17.35 -6.09
C ILE A 222 21.31 17.76 -7.56
N LEU A 223 20.21 18.45 -7.86
CA LEU A 223 19.87 18.87 -9.22
C LEU A 223 20.52 20.21 -9.61
N ASN A 224 21.09 20.93 -8.64
CA ASN A 224 21.62 22.29 -8.79
C ASN A 224 20.59 23.23 -9.44
N GLU A 225 19.35 23.16 -8.95
CA GLU A 225 18.21 23.89 -9.50
C GLU A 225 17.24 24.27 -8.38
N SER A 226 16.69 25.50 -8.41
CA SER A 226 15.64 25.91 -7.46
C SER A 226 14.27 25.38 -7.89
N ILE A 227 13.57 24.79 -6.93
CA ILE A 227 12.30 24.08 -7.01
C ILE A 227 11.31 24.61 -5.99
N GLN A 228 11.71 24.88 -4.74
CA GLN A 228 10.81 25.26 -3.65
C GLN A 228 9.95 26.51 -3.97
N PRO A 229 10.48 27.59 -4.56
CA PRO A 229 9.67 28.76 -4.94
C PRO A 229 8.64 28.48 -6.05
N HIS A 230 8.76 27.35 -6.74
CA HIS A 230 7.92 26.96 -7.88
C HIS A 230 6.82 25.97 -7.50
N ILE A 231 6.72 25.62 -6.22
CA ILE A 231 5.66 24.73 -5.71
C ILE A 231 4.36 25.53 -5.61
N VAL A 232 3.40 25.18 -6.46
CA VAL A 232 2.05 25.78 -6.50
C VAL A 232 1.00 24.94 -5.80
N PHE A 233 1.33 23.68 -5.50
CA PHE A 233 0.49 22.78 -4.73
C PHE A 233 1.37 21.85 -3.89
N LYS A 234 0.99 21.61 -2.64
CA LYS A 234 1.63 20.65 -1.74
C LYS A 234 0.57 19.94 -0.90
N ARG A 235 0.62 18.62 -0.88
CA ARG A 235 -0.14 17.78 0.06
C ARG A 235 0.75 16.67 0.60
N SER A 236 0.81 16.53 1.91
CA SER A 236 1.45 15.39 2.60
C SER A 236 0.45 14.23 2.76
N TYR A 237 0.97 13.01 2.88
CA TYR A 237 0.19 11.80 3.15
C TYR A 237 1.05 10.79 3.92
N ALA A 238 0.63 10.36 5.10
CA ALA A 238 1.39 9.45 5.96
C ALA A 238 0.47 8.58 6.84
N HIS A 239 0.96 8.14 8.01
CA HIS A 239 0.32 7.12 8.85
C HIS A 239 -1.13 7.45 9.20
N ASN A 240 -1.40 8.66 9.69
CA ASN A 240 -2.75 9.08 10.05
C ASN A 240 -3.71 9.04 8.85
N ASP A 241 -3.25 9.39 7.65
CA ASP A 241 -4.08 9.32 6.44
C ASP A 241 -4.36 7.87 6.05
N PHE A 242 -3.37 6.97 6.11
CA PHE A 242 -3.59 5.54 5.86
C PHE A 242 -4.60 4.94 6.84
N ILE A 243 -4.58 5.36 8.11
CA ILE A 243 -5.57 4.94 9.11
C ILE A 243 -6.95 5.48 8.74
N GLN A 244 -7.05 6.76 8.40
CA GLN A 244 -8.31 7.42 8.10
C GLN A 244 -8.97 6.85 6.83
N ASP A 245 -8.22 6.72 5.74
CA ASP A 245 -8.77 6.38 4.43
C ASP A 245 -8.97 4.87 4.25
N TYR A 246 -8.08 4.05 4.83
CA TYR A 246 -8.07 2.60 4.57
C TYR A 246 -8.30 1.73 5.80
N ASN A 247 -8.45 2.33 6.99
CA ASN A 247 -8.43 1.62 8.27
C ASN A 247 -7.17 0.76 8.46
N SER A 248 -6.05 1.16 7.84
CA SER A 248 -4.80 0.41 7.84
C SER A 248 -4.25 0.26 9.26
N PHE A 249 -3.98 -0.98 9.66
CA PHE A 249 -3.44 -1.25 10.99
C PHE A 249 -2.07 -0.58 11.18
N GLY A 250 -1.95 0.29 12.20
CA GLY A 250 -0.72 1.00 12.52
C GLY A 250 -0.29 2.03 11.45
N GLY A 251 -1.22 2.49 10.61
CA GLY A 251 -0.94 3.43 9.52
C GLY A 251 0.02 2.86 8.49
N ASN A 252 0.00 1.55 8.30
CA ASN A 252 0.87 0.83 7.37
C ASN A 252 0.44 1.04 5.90
N ALA A 253 1.43 1.16 5.03
CA ALA A 253 1.22 1.38 3.59
C ALA A 253 1.28 0.08 2.76
N TYR A 254 2.09 -0.91 3.18
CA TYR A 254 2.48 -2.06 2.34
C TYR A 254 2.07 -3.44 2.87
N GLY A 255 1.22 -3.51 3.88
CA GLY A 255 0.78 -4.75 4.53
C GLY A 255 1.84 -5.43 5.40
N LEU A 256 1.83 -6.76 5.38
CA LEU A 256 2.78 -7.59 6.14
C LEU A 256 4.15 -7.65 5.46
N ALA A 257 5.21 -7.59 6.26
CA ALA A 257 6.57 -7.82 5.79
C ALA A 257 6.71 -9.24 5.22
N ASN A 258 7.45 -9.36 4.11
CA ASN A 258 7.65 -10.59 3.37
C ASN A 258 8.82 -11.43 3.89
N THR A 259 8.90 -11.60 5.22
CA THR A 259 9.93 -12.45 5.85
C THR A 259 9.69 -13.93 5.55
N LEU A 260 10.72 -14.78 5.76
CA LEU A 260 10.62 -16.23 5.55
C LEU A 260 9.42 -16.86 6.27
N LEU A 261 9.12 -16.44 7.50
CA LEU A 261 8.03 -16.97 8.32
C LEU A 261 6.65 -16.33 8.04
N GLN A 262 6.57 -15.41 7.06
CA GLN A 262 5.36 -14.66 6.69
C GLN A 262 5.11 -14.64 5.18
N THR A 263 5.71 -15.58 4.46
CA THR A 263 5.59 -15.74 3.01
C THR A 263 4.70 -16.94 2.66
N ALA A 264 4.05 -16.90 1.51
CA ALA A 264 3.17 -17.95 0.99
C ALA A 264 2.13 -18.42 2.02
N ASN A 265 2.08 -19.72 2.30
CA ASN A 265 1.08 -20.38 3.14
C ASN A 265 1.12 -19.93 4.62
N LEU A 266 2.16 -19.22 5.03
CA LEU A 266 2.32 -18.70 6.41
C LEU A 266 1.68 -17.32 6.62
N LYS A 267 1.14 -16.70 5.57
CA LYS A 267 0.31 -15.49 5.65
C LYS A 267 -1.02 -15.76 6.36
N PRO A 268 -1.72 -14.71 6.84
CA PRO A 268 -3.11 -14.82 7.27
C PRO A 268 -3.95 -15.54 6.22
N SER A 269 -4.72 -16.51 6.69
CA SER A 269 -5.52 -17.34 5.82
C SER A 269 -6.67 -16.53 5.21
N MET A 270 -6.91 -16.72 3.91
CA MET A 270 -8.04 -16.12 3.21
C MET A 270 -9.41 -16.63 3.70
N VAL A 271 -9.46 -17.75 4.44
CA VAL A 271 -10.71 -18.33 4.94
C VAL A 271 -10.78 -18.24 6.46
N ASN A 272 -11.91 -17.74 6.97
CA ASN A 272 -12.18 -17.75 8.41
C ASN A 272 -12.68 -19.15 8.83
N SER A 273 -12.06 -19.75 9.85
CA SER A 273 -12.48 -21.07 10.36
C SER A 273 -13.69 -21.00 11.31
N LYS A 274 -14.06 -19.80 11.77
CA LYS A 274 -15.20 -19.53 12.63
C LYS A 274 -16.40 -18.93 11.88
N VAL A 275 -16.20 -18.45 10.65
CA VAL A 275 -17.23 -17.83 9.81
C VAL A 275 -17.25 -18.50 8.44
N ASN A 276 -18.30 -19.27 8.17
CA ASN A 276 -18.34 -20.20 7.05
C ASN A 276 -18.36 -19.51 5.67
N ASN A 277 -19.04 -18.37 5.58
CA ASN A 277 -19.28 -17.61 4.34
C ASN A 277 -18.55 -16.26 4.31
N LEU A 278 -17.35 -16.22 4.91
CA LEU A 278 -16.43 -15.08 4.85
C LEU A 278 -15.09 -15.50 4.19
N VAL A 279 -14.65 -14.70 3.22
CA VAL A 279 -13.33 -14.81 2.60
C VAL A 279 -12.64 -13.44 2.63
N TYR A 280 -11.35 -13.43 2.93
CA TYR A 280 -10.52 -12.23 2.86
C TYR A 280 -9.75 -12.18 1.55
N THR A 281 -9.51 -10.97 1.04
CA THR A 281 -8.73 -10.73 -0.18
C THR A 281 -7.88 -9.48 -0.03
N GLY A 282 -6.83 -9.37 -0.85
CA GLY A 282 -5.94 -8.21 -0.91
C GLY A 282 -4.61 -8.42 -0.19
N GLN A 283 -3.91 -7.32 0.05
CA GLN A 283 -2.47 -7.30 0.35
C GLN A 283 -2.03 -8.03 1.62
N LEU A 284 -2.94 -8.24 2.58
CA LEU A 284 -2.64 -8.90 3.86
C LEU A 284 -2.80 -10.43 3.80
N THR A 285 -3.23 -10.96 2.66
CA THR A 285 -3.47 -12.39 2.45
C THR A 285 -2.60 -12.94 1.31
N VAL A 286 -2.83 -14.17 0.89
CA VAL A 286 -2.10 -14.80 -0.22
C VAL A 286 -2.51 -14.13 -1.54
N PRO A 287 -1.56 -13.84 -2.46
CA PRO A 287 -0.12 -14.12 -2.40
C PRO A 287 0.72 -13.09 -1.63
N GLY A 288 0.25 -11.87 -1.44
CA GLY A 288 0.95 -10.84 -0.65
C GLY A 288 0.64 -9.41 -1.09
N PRO A 289 1.47 -8.44 -0.68
CA PRO A 289 1.26 -7.04 -1.00
C PRO A 289 1.69 -6.66 -2.43
N GLY A 290 1.22 -5.50 -2.88
CA GLY A 290 1.47 -4.97 -4.21
C GLY A 290 0.30 -5.16 -5.18
N VAL A 291 0.31 -4.40 -6.27
CA VAL A 291 -0.81 -4.38 -7.24
C VAL A 291 -1.02 -5.76 -7.90
N PRO A 292 -0.02 -6.40 -8.53
CA PRO A 292 -0.24 -7.71 -9.15
C PRO A 292 -0.65 -8.80 -8.15
N PRO A 293 0.02 -8.93 -6.98
CA PRO A 293 -0.42 -9.86 -5.93
C PRO A 293 -1.86 -9.63 -5.45
N SER A 294 -2.29 -8.37 -5.30
CA SER A 294 -3.65 -8.05 -4.85
C SER A 294 -4.71 -8.45 -5.90
N ILE A 295 -4.41 -8.30 -7.19
CA ILE A 295 -5.29 -8.77 -8.28
C ILE A 295 -5.44 -10.29 -8.23
N ILE A 296 -4.32 -11.01 -8.09
CA ILE A 296 -4.33 -12.48 -7.96
C ILE A 296 -5.10 -12.91 -6.70
N SER A 297 -4.94 -12.18 -5.59
CA SER A 297 -5.70 -12.43 -4.36
C SER A 297 -7.22 -12.38 -4.62
N GLY A 298 -7.68 -11.38 -5.38
CA GLY A 298 -9.08 -11.28 -5.81
C GLY A 298 -9.55 -12.49 -6.63
N GLN A 299 -8.72 -12.97 -7.57
CA GLN A 299 -9.01 -14.16 -8.36
C GLN A 299 -9.12 -15.42 -7.48
N VAL A 300 -8.19 -15.61 -6.55
CA VAL A 300 -8.21 -16.75 -5.61
C VAL A 300 -9.44 -16.68 -4.70
N ALA A 301 -9.77 -15.49 -4.20
CA ALA A 301 -10.98 -15.29 -3.40
C ALA A 301 -12.25 -15.66 -4.18
N ALA A 302 -12.37 -15.25 -5.45
CA ALA A 302 -13.50 -15.60 -6.30
C ALA A 302 -13.62 -17.11 -6.52
N GLN A 303 -12.49 -17.82 -6.70
CA GLN A 303 -12.48 -19.29 -6.81
C GLN A 303 -12.92 -19.97 -5.51
N LEU A 304 -12.46 -19.48 -4.36
CA LEU A 304 -12.85 -20.00 -3.04
C LEU A 304 -14.36 -19.83 -2.78
N VAL A 305 -14.90 -18.66 -3.14
CA VAL A 305 -16.34 -18.36 -3.04
C VAL A 305 -17.12 -19.29 -3.96
N SER A 306 -16.73 -19.40 -5.23
CA SER A 306 -17.41 -20.24 -6.23
C SER A 306 -17.46 -21.71 -5.80
N LYS A 307 -16.33 -22.25 -5.29
CA LYS A 307 -16.27 -23.62 -4.77
C LYS A 307 -17.23 -23.84 -3.60
N LYS A 308 -17.37 -22.86 -2.70
CA LYS A 308 -18.27 -22.94 -1.54
C LYS A 308 -19.75 -22.77 -1.91
N LEU A 309 -20.06 -21.96 -2.92
CA LEU A 309 -21.43 -21.81 -3.42
C LEU A 309 -21.89 -23.06 -4.16
N ASN A 310 -21.03 -23.68 -4.96
CA ASN A 310 -21.35 -24.90 -5.72
C ASN A 310 -21.40 -26.18 -4.87
N ALA A 311 -20.89 -26.13 -3.63
CA ALA A 311 -20.90 -27.27 -2.72
C ALA A 311 -22.16 -27.31 -1.81
N LYS A 312 -23.03 -26.29 -1.91
CA LYS A 312 -24.35 -26.24 -1.26
C LYS A 312 -25.43 -26.71 -2.22
#